data_AF-A0A6G8ATX7-F1
#
_entry.id   AF-A0A6G8ATX7-F1
#
_cell.length_a   1.000
_cell.length_b   1.000
_cell.length_c   1.000
_cell.angle_alpha   90.00
_cell.angle_beta   90.00
_cell.angle_gamma   90.00
#
_symmetry.space_group_name_H-M   'P 1'
#
loop_
_entity.id
_entity.type
_entity.pdbx_description
1 polymer ?
#
loop_
_entity_poly.entity_id
_entity_poly.type
_entity_poly.pdbx_seq_one_letter_code
_entity_poly.pdbx_strand_id
1 'polypeptide(L)'
;MSSFVFGILLYEFGILMPIAVLESKESEILSFQSLQIIGELGRYLKLIFLTFYYLFFIIGFINLFPRKNYAKRILFGGGYIFIFLITVLISVLPFITGLSIDGTGYLGMFIQLLIGIALIIRSVKRESQKCKAILYDEKKSKAKKRGTMMTILTKYGGILILFSIANRYFFHIGSDFSNNPGLFGLLYGWAIIILLGAISIGLSIGFGSAIETYYFVKYADDYYKLFKPTDEFWYGKRKAKKKSAS
;
A
#
# COMPACT_ATOMS: atom_id res chain seq x y z
N MET A 1 23.22 -1.99 1.31
CA MET A 1 23.21 -1.33 2.63
C MET A 1 21.81 -0.86 3.02
N SER A 2 21.08 -0.14 2.15
CA SER A 2 19.70 0.31 2.41
C SER A 2 18.71 -0.81 2.77
N SER A 3 18.67 -1.92 2.04
CA SER A 3 17.74 -3.04 2.32
C SER A 3 17.91 -3.70 3.69
N PHE A 4 19.14 -3.69 4.24
CA PHE A 4 19.41 -4.23 5.58
C PHE A 4 18.89 -3.29 6.67
N VAL A 5 19.10 -1.98 6.54
CA VAL A 5 18.57 -0.98 7.48
C VAL A 5 17.04 -1.04 7.50
N PHE A 6 16.40 -1.11 6.33
CA PHE A 6 14.95 -1.29 6.26
C PHE A 6 14.49 -2.62 6.85
N GLY A 7 15.26 -3.70 6.70
CA GLY A 7 14.96 -4.98 7.35
C GLY A 7 14.91 -4.87 8.88
N ILE A 8 15.90 -4.21 9.49
CA ILE A 8 15.92 -4.00 10.95
C ILE A 8 14.68 -3.24 11.40
N LEU A 9 14.38 -2.10 10.76
CA LEU A 9 13.20 -1.30 11.09
C LEU A 9 11.90 -2.09 10.91
N LEU A 10 11.76 -2.84 9.82
CA LEU A 10 10.58 -3.67 9.59
C LEU A 10 10.40 -4.72 10.68
N TYR A 11 11.48 -5.33 11.14
CA TYR A 11 11.44 -6.31 12.23
C TYR A 11 11.06 -5.66 13.56
N GLU A 12 11.60 -4.47 13.84
CA GLU A 12 11.24 -3.69 15.04
C GLU A 12 9.75 -3.34 15.06
N PHE A 13 9.24 -2.71 13.99
CA PHE A 13 7.83 -2.35 13.90
C PHE A 13 6.92 -3.58 13.76
N GLY A 14 7.33 -4.60 13.02
CA GLY A 14 6.48 -5.77 12.76
C GLY A 14 6.38 -6.76 13.91
N ILE A 15 7.36 -6.80 14.81
CA ILE A 15 7.44 -7.82 15.88
C ILE A 15 7.78 -7.22 17.24
N LEU A 16 8.93 -6.55 17.37
CA LEU A 16 9.44 -6.16 18.69
C LEU A 16 8.56 -5.12 19.36
N MET A 17 8.18 -4.06 18.65
CA MET A 17 7.37 -2.99 19.22
C MET A 17 5.95 -3.44 19.60
N PRO A 18 5.19 -4.19 18.77
CA PRO A 18 3.88 -4.69 19.19
C PRO A 18 3.95 -5.58 20.44
N ILE A 19 4.98 -6.42 20.57
CA ILE A 19 5.19 -7.24 21.76
C ILE A 19 5.52 -6.36 22.97
N ALA A 20 6.46 -5.43 22.83
CA ALA A 20 6.83 -4.51 23.90
C ALA A 20 5.65 -3.64 24.36
N VAL A 21 4.79 -3.22 23.43
CA VAL A 21 3.55 -2.48 23.70
C VAL A 21 2.54 -3.34 24.48
N LEU A 22 2.43 -4.63 24.16
CA LEU A 22 1.56 -5.56 24.89
C LEU A 22 2.05 -5.79 26.33
N GLU A 23 3.36 -5.80 26.54
CA GLU A 23 3.98 -5.96 27.85
C GLU A 23 3.93 -4.66 28.69
N SER A 24 3.89 -3.50 28.02
CA SER A 24 3.72 -2.21 28.69
C SER A 24 2.29 -2.04 29.20
N LYS A 25 2.12 -1.94 30.52
CA LYS A 25 0.81 -1.70 31.14
C LYS A 25 0.37 -0.24 31.10
N GLU A 26 1.29 0.69 30.82
CA GLU A 26 1.06 2.13 30.89
C GLU A 26 1.73 2.85 29.72
N SER A 27 1.06 3.87 29.18
CA SER A 27 1.60 4.83 28.21
C SER A 27 1.08 6.21 28.56
N GLU A 28 1.96 7.21 28.49
CA GLU A 28 1.58 8.62 28.64
C GLU A 28 0.80 9.16 27.43
N ILE A 29 0.89 8.48 26.27
CA ILE A 29 0.40 8.99 24.98
C ILE A 29 -0.84 8.26 24.52
N LEU A 30 -0.88 6.93 24.68
CA LEU A 30 -1.94 6.07 24.15
C LEU A 30 -2.80 5.49 25.27
N SER A 31 -4.09 5.31 25.02
CA SER A 31 -4.95 4.57 25.94
C SER A 31 -4.56 3.10 26.03
N PHE A 32 -4.83 2.50 27.19
CA PHE A 32 -4.59 1.07 27.42
C PHE A 32 -5.28 0.17 26.37
N GLN A 33 -6.51 0.52 25.97
CA GLN A 33 -7.23 -0.22 24.92
C GLN A 33 -6.50 -0.16 23.58
N SER A 34 -5.93 0.98 23.21
CA SER A 34 -5.14 1.12 21.98
C SER A 34 -3.88 0.26 22.02
N LEU A 35 -3.15 0.27 23.13
CA LEU A 35 -1.95 -0.56 23.32
C LEU A 35 -2.29 -2.05 23.19
N GLN A 36 -3.37 -2.50 23.82
CA GLN A 36 -3.85 -3.88 23.68
C GLN A 36 -4.14 -4.24 22.22
N ILE A 37 -4.80 -3.35 21.46
CA ILE A 37 -5.11 -3.59 20.05
C ILE A 37 -3.84 -3.67 19.21
N ILE A 38 -2.87 -2.78 19.43
CA ILE A 38 -1.57 -2.80 18.74
C ILE A 38 -0.87 -4.13 19.01
N GLY A 39 -0.78 -4.53 20.28
CA GLY A 39 -0.12 -5.76 20.69
C GLY A 39 -0.80 -7.03 20.17
N GLU A 40 -2.13 -7.10 20.29
CA GLU A 40 -2.90 -8.24 19.82
C GLU A 40 -2.89 -8.38 18.29
N LEU A 41 -3.13 -7.30 17.55
CA LEU A 41 -3.02 -7.33 16.10
C LEU A 41 -1.60 -7.67 15.63
N GLY A 42 -0.58 -7.13 16.29
CA GLY A 42 0.82 -7.49 16.02
C GLY A 42 1.07 -8.98 16.23
N ARG A 43 0.55 -9.55 17.33
CA ARG A 43 0.65 -10.99 17.61
C ARG A 43 -0.04 -11.84 16.56
N TYR A 44 -1.26 -11.47 16.14
CA TYR A 44 -2.00 -12.18 15.09
C TYR A 44 -1.29 -12.10 13.73
N LEU A 45 -0.73 -10.94 13.38
CA LEU A 45 -0.06 -10.73 12.10
C LEU A 45 1.38 -11.24 12.07
N LYS A 46 1.98 -11.59 13.21
CA LYS A 46 3.38 -12.02 13.33
C LYS A 46 3.79 -13.10 12.32
N LEU A 47 2.98 -14.14 12.16
CA LEU A 47 3.31 -15.24 11.24
C LEU A 47 3.31 -14.79 9.78
N ILE A 48 2.30 -13.97 9.42
CA ILE A 48 2.17 -13.40 8.08
C ILE A 48 3.35 -12.45 7.82
N PHE A 49 3.67 -11.58 8.78
CA PHE A 49 4.82 -10.67 8.70
C PHE A 49 6.12 -11.42 8.49
N LEU A 50 6.43 -12.43 9.31
CA LEU A 50 7.66 -13.23 9.19
C LEU A 50 7.77 -13.90 7.83
N THR A 51 6.67 -14.41 7.29
CA THR A 51 6.64 -15.04 5.96
C THR A 51 7.09 -14.04 4.87
N PHE A 52 6.49 -12.85 4.85
CA PHE A 52 6.86 -11.80 3.89
C PHE A 52 8.24 -11.22 4.14
N TYR A 53 8.65 -11.10 5.41
CA TYR A 53 9.97 -10.65 5.83
C TYR A 53 11.08 -11.57 5.28
N TYR A 54 10.94 -12.89 5.44
CA TYR A 54 11.91 -13.83 4.87
C TYR A 54 11.90 -13.82 3.33
N LEU A 55 10.71 -13.75 2.71
CA LEU A 55 10.60 -13.61 1.25
C LEU A 55 11.31 -12.35 0.73
N PHE A 56 11.18 -11.23 1.44
CA PHE A 56 11.88 -9.99 1.14
C PHE A 56 13.40 -10.18 1.09
N PHE A 57 13.98 -10.87 2.07
CA PHE A 57 15.43 -11.16 2.08
C PHE A 57 15.85 -12.16 1.01
N ILE A 58 15.09 -13.25 0.81
CA ILE A 58 15.38 -14.25 -0.20
C ILE A 58 15.42 -13.61 -1.59
N ILE A 59 14.40 -12.83 -1.94
CA ILE A 59 14.31 -12.18 -3.24
C ILE A 59 15.34 -11.05 -3.35
N GLY A 60 15.57 -10.30 -2.27
CA GLY A 60 16.62 -9.29 -2.21
C GLY A 60 17.99 -9.89 -2.54
N PHE A 61 18.32 -11.03 -1.94
CA PHE A 61 19.56 -11.76 -2.20
C PHE A 61 19.64 -12.26 -3.65
N ILE A 62 18.56 -12.85 -4.17
CA ILE A 62 18.48 -13.28 -5.58
C ILE A 62 18.68 -12.09 -6.54
N ASN A 63 18.24 -10.89 -6.15
CA ASN A 63 18.32 -9.69 -6.98
C ASN A 63 19.71 -9.03 -6.97
N LEU A 64 20.61 -9.41 -6.05
CA LEU A 64 22.01 -8.96 -6.07
C LEU A 64 22.79 -9.51 -7.27
N PHE A 65 22.41 -10.67 -7.79
CA PHE A 65 23.10 -11.28 -8.93
C PHE A 65 22.73 -10.56 -10.24
N PRO A 66 23.72 -10.02 -10.98
CA PRO A 66 23.46 -9.25 -12.19
C PRO A 66 22.83 -10.14 -13.27
N ARG A 67 21.63 -9.76 -13.73
CA ARG A 67 20.91 -10.48 -14.78
C ARG A 67 21.18 -9.85 -16.13
N LYS A 68 21.63 -10.68 -17.07
CA LYS A 68 21.99 -10.27 -18.44
C LYS A 68 20.79 -9.96 -19.33
N ASN A 69 19.57 -10.31 -18.93
CA ASN A 69 18.36 -10.08 -19.70
C ASN A 69 17.53 -8.97 -19.04
N TYR A 70 17.24 -7.91 -19.80
CA TYR A 70 16.53 -6.72 -19.35
C TYR A 70 15.12 -7.04 -18.81
N ALA A 71 14.33 -7.85 -19.53
CA ALA A 71 12.97 -8.22 -19.10
C ALA A 71 12.96 -9.00 -17.78
N LYS A 72 13.93 -9.91 -17.59
CA LYS A 72 14.09 -10.64 -16.32
C LYS A 72 14.51 -9.74 -15.16
N ARG A 73 15.20 -8.62 -15.44
CA ARG A 73 15.59 -7.63 -14.43
C ARG A 73 14.40 -6.82 -13.95
N ILE A 74 13.55 -6.35 -14.87
CA ILE A 74 12.32 -5.60 -14.55
C ILE A 74 11.38 -6.46 -13.70
N LEU A 75 11.13 -7.70 -14.10
CA LEU A 75 10.18 -8.57 -13.39
C LEU A 75 10.62 -8.86 -11.95
N PHE A 76 11.91 -9.15 -11.74
CA PHE A 76 12.45 -9.41 -10.40
C PHE A 76 12.56 -8.14 -9.55
N GLY A 77 12.92 -7.00 -10.15
CA GLY A 77 12.90 -5.70 -9.48
C GLY A 77 11.50 -5.32 -9.01
N GLY A 78 10.49 -5.48 -9.89
CA GLY A 78 9.09 -5.24 -9.55
C GLY A 78 8.57 -6.16 -8.45
N GLY A 79 8.88 -7.47 -8.53
CA GLY A 79 8.52 -8.44 -7.50
C GLY A 79 9.16 -8.13 -6.14
N TYR A 80 10.42 -7.70 -6.12
CA TYR A 80 11.11 -7.28 -4.90
C TYR A 80 10.44 -6.06 -4.26
N ILE A 81 10.15 -5.01 -5.05
CA ILE A 81 9.47 -3.81 -4.57
C ILE A 81 8.07 -4.16 -4.04
N PHE A 82 7.34 -5.03 -4.72
CA PHE A 82 6.01 -5.46 -4.30
C PHE A 82 6.02 -6.15 -2.92
N ILE A 83 6.95 -7.08 -2.73
CA ILE A 83 7.07 -7.79 -1.45
C ILE A 83 7.57 -6.87 -0.33
N PHE A 84 8.47 -5.95 -0.64
CA PHE A 84 8.87 -4.89 0.29
C PHE A 84 7.66 -4.07 0.76
N LEU A 85 6.82 -3.59 -0.17
CA LEU A 85 5.64 -2.79 0.16
C LEU A 85 4.61 -3.56 1.00
N ILE A 86 4.38 -4.84 0.70
CA ILE A 86 3.50 -5.69 1.53
C ILE A 86 4.07 -5.85 2.93
N THR A 87 5.37 -6.08 3.06
CA THR A 87 6.04 -6.24 4.36
C THR A 87 5.93 -4.97 5.20
N VAL A 88 6.15 -3.80 4.58
CA VAL A 88 5.92 -2.48 5.20
C VAL A 88 4.47 -2.36 5.67
N LEU A 89 3.50 -2.65 4.79
CA LEU A 89 2.09 -2.54 5.11
C LEU A 89 1.70 -3.38 6.33
N ILE A 90 2.11 -4.65 6.36
CA ILE A 90 1.81 -5.55 7.48
C ILE A 90 2.47 -5.06 8.77
N SER A 91 3.71 -4.57 8.70
CA SER A 91 4.45 -4.11 9.89
C SER A 91 3.83 -2.89 10.59
N VAL A 92 3.27 -1.95 9.81
CA VAL A 92 2.74 -0.70 10.35
C VAL A 92 1.23 -0.81 10.66
N LEU A 93 0.54 -1.83 10.14
CA LEU A 93 -0.91 -2.00 10.30
C LEU A 93 -1.38 -2.03 11.77
N PRO A 94 -0.71 -2.74 12.72
CA PRO A 94 -1.10 -2.72 14.13
C PRO A 94 -1.09 -1.31 14.73
N PHE A 95 -0.05 -0.51 14.44
CA PHE A 95 0.06 0.86 14.95
C PHE A 95 -1.01 1.77 14.38
N ILE A 96 -1.22 1.73 13.06
CA ILE A 96 -2.19 2.61 12.42
C ILE A 96 -3.62 2.30 12.89
N THR A 97 -3.94 1.03 13.11
CA THR A 97 -5.24 0.62 13.66
C THR A 97 -5.40 1.08 15.11
N GLY A 98 -4.41 0.84 15.97
CA GLY A 98 -4.40 1.31 17.35
C GLY A 98 -4.53 2.83 17.46
N LEU A 99 -3.72 3.58 16.70
CA LEU A 99 -3.75 5.05 16.65
C LEU A 99 -5.11 5.56 16.17
N SER A 100 -5.69 4.96 15.14
CA SER A 100 -6.99 5.40 14.63
C SER A 100 -8.13 5.14 15.60
N ILE A 101 -8.10 4.02 16.32
CA ILE A 101 -9.09 3.70 17.34
C ILE A 101 -8.94 4.63 18.55
N ASP A 102 -7.71 4.92 18.96
CA ASP A 102 -7.44 5.83 20.08
C ASP A 102 -7.85 7.28 19.77
N GLY A 103 -7.59 7.75 18.55
CA GLY A 103 -7.91 9.12 18.16
C GLY A 103 -9.37 9.34 17.75
N THR A 104 -9.99 8.38 17.05
CA THR A 104 -11.34 8.56 16.47
C THR A 104 -12.40 7.57 16.97
N GLY A 105 -12.01 6.59 17.78
CA GLY A 105 -12.87 5.50 18.19
C GLY A 105 -13.13 4.48 17.07
N TYR A 106 -13.81 3.39 17.42
CA TYR A 106 -14.16 2.32 16.47
C TYR A 106 -15.06 2.81 15.33
N LEU A 107 -16.06 3.64 15.65
CA LEU A 107 -16.97 4.21 14.65
C LEU A 107 -16.22 5.12 13.67
N GLY A 108 -15.32 5.98 14.18
CA GLY A 108 -14.49 6.84 13.35
C GLY A 108 -13.57 6.04 12.44
N MET A 109 -12.90 5.01 12.96
CA MET A 109 -12.10 4.09 12.16
C MET A 109 -12.93 3.43 11.04
N PHE A 110 -14.16 2.98 11.33
CA PHE A 110 -15.02 2.36 10.32
C PHE A 110 -15.41 3.33 9.20
N ILE A 111 -15.75 4.57 9.56
CA ILE A 111 -16.00 5.64 8.58
C ILE A 111 -14.76 5.90 7.72
N GLN A 112 -13.57 5.95 8.34
CA GLN A 112 -12.32 6.12 7.61
C GLN A 112 -12.03 4.97 6.63
N LEU A 113 -12.31 3.71 7.03
CA LEU A 113 -12.20 2.55 6.14
C LEU A 113 -13.14 2.66 4.94
N LEU A 114 -14.40 3.02 5.15
CA LEU A 114 -15.36 3.22 4.05
C LEU A 114 -14.89 4.31 3.07
N ILE A 115 -14.39 5.42 3.60
CA ILE A 115 -13.87 6.51 2.78
C ILE A 115 -12.64 6.05 1.99
N GLY A 116 -11.68 5.37 2.65
CA GLY A 116 -10.47 4.89 2.00
C GLY A 116 -10.72 3.83 0.94
N ILE A 117 -11.63 2.89 1.16
CA ILE A 117 -12.03 1.90 0.15
C ILE A 117 -12.63 2.61 -1.08
N ALA A 118 -13.50 3.59 -0.86
CA ALA A 118 -14.06 4.38 -1.96
C ALA A 118 -12.96 5.14 -2.74
N LEU A 119 -11.96 5.70 -2.05
CA LEU A 119 -10.79 6.33 -2.67
C LEU A 119 -9.99 5.33 -3.53
N ILE A 120 -9.73 4.12 -3.04
CA ILE A 120 -9.01 3.08 -3.79
C ILE A 120 -9.79 2.72 -5.06
N ILE A 121 -11.09 2.44 -4.95
CA ILE A 121 -11.94 2.12 -6.10
C ILE A 121 -11.93 3.26 -7.13
N ARG A 122 -11.95 4.52 -6.67
CA ARG A 122 -11.87 5.70 -7.55
C ARG A 122 -10.59 5.71 -8.36
N SER A 123 -9.47 5.51 -7.67
CA SER A 123 -8.13 5.62 -8.22
C SER A 123 -7.89 4.53 -9.26
N VAL A 124 -8.27 3.29 -8.98
CA VAL A 124 -8.19 2.18 -9.95
C VAL A 124 -9.08 2.44 -11.17
N LYS A 125 -10.33 2.89 -10.96
CA LYS A 125 -11.24 3.22 -12.08
C LYS A 125 -10.69 4.33 -12.97
N ARG A 126 -10.11 5.38 -12.35
CA ARG A 126 -9.52 6.51 -13.08
C ARG A 126 -8.34 6.06 -13.94
N GLU A 127 -7.43 5.27 -13.40
CA GLU A 127 -6.28 4.77 -14.18
C GLU A 127 -6.73 3.81 -15.28
N SER A 128 -7.69 2.92 -15.01
CA SER A 128 -8.28 2.07 -16.06
C SER A 128 -8.89 2.89 -17.21
N GLN A 129 -9.60 3.99 -16.90
CA GLN A 129 -10.15 4.88 -17.93
C GLN A 129 -9.06 5.60 -18.72
N LYS A 130 -8.00 6.07 -18.06
CA LYS A 130 -6.85 6.69 -18.74
C LYS A 130 -6.18 5.71 -19.70
N CYS A 131 -5.93 4.48 -19.25
CA CYS A 131 -5.32 3.45 -20.11
C CYS A 131 -6.20 3.16 -21.34
N LYS A 132 -7.53 3.05 -21.16
CA LYS A 132 -8.45 2.88 -22.30
C LYS A 132 -8.41 4.06 -23.26
N ALA A 133 -8.41 5.30 -22.75
CA ALA A 133 -8.35 6.49 -23.58
C ALA A 133 -7.07 6.52 -24.44
N ILE A 134 -5.92 6.12 -23.86
CA ILE A 134 -4.65 6.01 -24.58
C ILE A 134 -4.71 4.90 -25.65
N LEU A 135 -5.28 3.74 -25.31
CA LEU A 135 -5.28 2.57 -26.19
C LEU A 135 -6.23 2.69 -27.40
N TYR A 136 -7.37 3.36 -27.22
CA TYR A 136 -8.40 3.48 -28.26
C TYR A 136 -8.42 4.84 -28.96
N ASP A 137 -7.45 5.70 -28.66
CA ASP A 137 -7.42 7.11 -29.09
C ASP A 137 -8.77 7.83 -28.86
N GLU A 138 -9.50 7.38 -27.84
CA GLU A 138 -10.78 7.98 -27.46
C GLU A 138 -10.50 9.33 -26.83
N LYS A 139 -10.90 10.43 -27.50
CA LYS A 139 -10.97 11.76 -26.90
C LYS A 139 -11.67 11.65 -25.55
N LYS A 140 -10.91 11.79 -24.45
CA LYS A 140 -11.32 11.66 -23.03
C LYS A 140 -12.81 11.41 -22.90
N SER A 141 -13.19 10.13 -22.93
CA SER A 141 -14.57 9.67 -22.79
C SER A 141 -15.31 10.51 -21.74
N LYS A 142 -16.44 11.13 -22.15
CA LYS A 142 -17.28 11.98 -21.31
C LYS A 142 -17.39 11.35 -19.92
N ALA A 143 -17.06 12.12 -18.88
CA ALA A 143 -17.01 11.68 -17.48
C ALA A 143 -18.14 10.69 -17.17
N LYS A 144 -17.81 9.39 -17.13
CA LYS A 144 -18.78 8.33 -16.89
C LYS A 144 -19.51 8.62 -15.58
N LYS A 145 -20.85 8.49 -15.57
CA LYS A 145 -21.72 8.74 -14.39
C LYS A 145 -21.03 8.23 -13.12
N ARG A 146 -20.80 9.16 -12.18
CA ARG A 146 -20.17 8.89 -10.88
C ARG A 146 -21.04 7.87 -10.15
N GLY A 147 -20.46 6.73 -9.74
CA GLY A 147 -21.22 5.67 -9.06
C GLY A 147 -21.87 6.19 -7.77
N THR A 148 -23.04 5.67 -7.42
CA THR A 148 -23.88 6.15 -6.30
C THR A 148 -23.10 6.33 -4.99
N MET A 149 -22.29 5.33 -4.60
CA MET A 149 -21.44 5.39 -3.40
C MET A 149 -20.44 6.55 -3.43
N MET A 150 -19.81 6.80 -4.59
CA MET A 150 -18.82 7.87 -4.75
C MET A 150 -19.48 9.26 -4.67
N THR A 151 -20.70 9.39 -5.17
CA THR A 151 -21.49 10.63 -5.07
C THR A 151 -21.89 10.91 -3.63
N ILE A 152 -22.39 9.90 -2.91
CA ILE A 152 -22.73 9.99 -1.48
C ILE A 152 -21.50 10.42 -0.69
N LEU A 153 -20.37 9.75 -0.88
CA LEU A 153 -19.15 10.02 -0.12
C LEU A 153 -18.59 11.43 -0.39
N THR A 154 -18.71 11.95 -1.62
CA THR A 154 -18.27 13.31 -1.93
C THR A 154 -19.22 14.39 -1.42
N LYS A 155 -20.51 14.05 -1.27
CA LYS A 155 -21.52 14.99 -0.78
C LYS A 155 -21.58 15.01 0.75
N TYR A 156 -21.37 13.87 1.39
CA TYR A 156 -21.53 13.68 2.84
C TYR A 156 -20.24 13.30 3.57
N GLY A 157 -19.11 13.16 2.88
CA GLY A 157 -17.83 12.76 3.51
C GLY A 157 -17.38 13.72 4.61
N GLY A 158 -17.54 15.03 4.41
CA GLY A 158 -17.26 16.03 5.46
C GLY A 158 -18.18 15.88 6.67
N ILE A 159 -19.46 15.55 6.45
CA ILE A 159 -20.43 15.31 7.53
C ILE A 159 -20.06 14.03 8.28
N LEU A 160 -19.63 12.97 7.60
CA LEU A 160 -19.17 11.73 8.24
C LEU A 160 -17.89 11.95 9.08
N ILE A 161 -16.98 12.81 8.62
CA ILE A 161 -15.80 13.22 9.38
C ILE A 161 -16.21 13.99 10.65
N LEU A 162 -17.07 14.99 10.52
CA LEU A 162 -17.59 15.75 11.65
C LEU A 162 -18.35 14.86 12.63
N PHE A 163 -19.13 13.92 12.13
CA PHE A 163 -19.83 12.93 12.94
C PHE A 163 -18.86 12.01 13.69
N SER A 164 -17.76 11.61 13.07
CA SER A 164 -16.70 10.80 13.73
C SER A 164 -16.07 11.57 14.89
N ILE A 165 -15.76 12.85 14.68
CA ILE A 165 -15.21 13.74 15.72
C ILE A 165 -16.24 13.95 16.83
N ALA A 166 -17.48 14.29 16.49
CA ALA A 166 -18.55 14.48 17.48
C ALA A 166 -18.84 13.20 18.27
N ASN A 167 -18.82 12.04 17.61
CA ASN A 167 -18.95 10.75 18.28
C ASN A 167 -17.84 10.54 19.31
N ARG A 168 -16.61 10.94 18.99
CA ARG A 168 -15.47 10.79 19.89
C ARG A 168 -15.56 11.66 21.15
N TYR A 169 -16.12 12.86 21.05
CA TYR A 169 -16.17 13.83 22.16
C TYR A 169 -17.49 13.82 22.96
N PHE A 170 -18.60 13.41 22.35
CA PHE A 170 -19.93 13.56 22.95
C PHE A 170 -20.72 12.26 23.07
N PHE A 171 -20.74 11.43 22.01
CA PHE A 171 -21.68 10.30 21.95
C PHE A 171 -21.08 8.96 22.37
N HIS A 172 -19.76 8.77 22.22
CA HIS A 172 -19.02 7.55 22.56
C HIS A 172 -19.61 6.24 22.00
N ILE A 173 -20.30 6.30 20.85
CA ILE A 173 -20.97 5.12 20.29
C ILE A 173 -19.93 4.06 19.93
N GLY A 174 -20.13 2.87 20.47
CA GLY A 174 -19.31 1.68 20.20
C GLY A 174 -17.93 1.74 20.85
N SER A 175 -17.74 2.52 21.93
CA SER A 175 -16.43 2.66 22.53
C SER A 175 -16.47 3.06 24.02
N ASP A 176 -15.89 2.24 24.89
CA ASP A 176 -15.82 2.48 26.36
C ASP A 176 -14.57 3.28 26.75
N PHE A 177 -14.24 4.33 26.00
CA PHE A 177 -13.11 5.17 26.37
C PHE A 177 -13.52 6.13 27.47
N SER A 178 -12.78 6.10 28.59
CA SER A 178 -13.01 6.97 29.73
C SER A 178 -12.65 8.43 29.45
N ASN A 179 -11.79 8.69 28.46
CA ASN A 179 -11.23 10.02 28.18
C ASN A 179 -11.35 10.42 26.71
N ASN A 180 -11.53 11.72 26.52
CA ASN A 180 -11.46 12.36 25.21
C ASN A 180 -10.00 12.49 24.75
N PRO A 181 -9.73 12.30 23.44
CA PRO A 181 -8.38 12.46 22.91
C PRO A 181 -7.97 13.94 22.94
N GLY A 182 -6.70 14.18 23.26
CA GLY A 182 -6.09 15.49 23.06
C GLY A 182 -5.92 15.82 21.57
N LEU A 183 -5.38 17.01 21.27
CA LEU A 183 -5.15 17.45 19.89
C LEU A 183 -4.30 16.46 19.08
N PHE A 184 -3.19 15.99 19.65
CA PHE A 184 -2.33 14.99 19.00
C PHE A 184 -3.07 13.67 18.78
N GLY A 185 -3.90 13.28 19.75
CA GLY A 185 -4.84 12.17 19.67
C GLY A 185 -5.70 12.20 18.43
N LEU A 186 -6.33 13.35 18.22
CA LEU A 186 -7.17 13.57 17.07
C LEU A 186 -6.38 13.55 15.76
N LEU A 187 -5.16 14.10 15.73
CA LEU A 187 -4.31 14.13 14.53
C LEU A 187 -3.86 12.73 14.09
N TYR A 188 -3.27 11.93 14.98
CA TYR A 188 -2.87 10.56 14.62
C TYR A 188 -4.07 9.63 14.44
N GLY A 189 -5.24 9.99 14.98
CA GLY A 189 -6.50 9.29 14.77
C GLY A 189 -6.86 9.09 13.29
N TRP A 190 -6.36 9.95 12.42
CA TRP A 190 -6.56 9.87 10.98
C TRP A 190 -5.48 9.06 10.24
N ALA A 191 -4.59 8.35 10.94
CA ALA A 191 -3.51 7.60 10.30
C ALA A 191 -4.00 6.60 9.26
N ILE A 192 -5.14 5.94 9.48
CA ILE A 192 -5.65 4.93 8.53
C ILE A 192 -6.13 5.55 7.22
N ILE A 193 -6.73 6.76 7.22
CA ILE A 193 -7.11 7.41 5.97
C ILE A 193 -5.88 7.84 5.16
N ILE A 194 -4.81 8.26 5.84
CA ILE A 194 -3.52 8.59 5.22
C ILE A 194 -2.93 7.34 4.57
N LEU A 195 -2.91 6.21 5.28
CA LEU A 195 -2.44 4.93 4.76
C LEU A 195 -3.24 4.50 3.53
N LEU A 196 -4.57 4.54 3.60
CA LEU A 196 -5.45 4.16 2.48
C LEU A 196 -5.28 5.11 1.29
N GLY A 197 -5.01 6.39 1.54
CA GLY A 197 -4.62 7.36 0.51
C GLY A 197 -3.30 6.98 -0.18
N ALA A 198 -2.27 6.63 0.59
CA ALA A 198 -0.99 6.18 0.07
C ALA A 198 -1.13 4.88 -0.74
N ILE A 199 -1.90 3.90 -0.25
CA ILE A 199 -2.23 2.66 -0.97
C ILE A 199 -2.96 2.97 -2.27
N SER A 200 -3.92 3.89 -2.24
CA SER A 200 -4.69 4.31 -3.41
C SER A 200 -3.79 4.90 -4.51
N ILE A 201 -2.82 5.74 -4.14
CA ILE A 201 -1.82 6.30 -5.05
C ILE A 201 -0.89 5.19 -5.58
N GLY A 202 -0.35 4.35 -4.68
CA GLY A 202 0.54 3.26 -5.03
C GLY A 202 -0.09 2.25 -5.98
N LEU A 203 -1.35 1.88 -5.76
CA LEU A 203 -2.11 1.00 -6.66
C LEU A 203 -2.35 1.65 -8.02
N SER A 204 -2.65 2.95 -8.08
CA SER A 204 -2.78 3.68 -9.35
C SER A 204 -1.48 3.65 -10.16
N ILE A 205 -0.36 3.96 -9.53
CA ILE A 205 0.96 3.95 -10.19
C ILE A 205 1.31 2.53 -10.62
N GLY A 206 1.21 1.57 -9.71
CA GLY A 206 1.53 0.16 -9.97
C GLY A 206 0.67 -0.44 -11.08
N PHE A 207 -0.62 -0.08 -11.16
CA PHE A 207 -1.50 -0.51 -12.23
C PHE A 207 -1.08 0.07 -13.60
N GLY A 208 -0.74 1.36 -13.67
CA GLY A 208 -0.21 1.98 -14.88
C GLY A 208 1.08 1.30 -15.34
N SER A 209 2.05 1.14 -14.44
CA SER A 209 3.32 0.47 -14.73
C SER A 209 3.15 -1.00 -15.13
N ALA A 210 2.18 -1.72 -14.56
CA ALA A 210 1.90 -3.11 -14.93
C ALA A 210 1.36 -3.21 -16.36
N ILE A 211 0.47 -2.29 -16.77
CA ILE A 211 -0.03 -2.21 -18.15
C ILE A 211 1.12 -1.87 -19.11
N GLU A 212 1.91 -0.84 -18.82
CA GLU A 212 3.07 -0.48 -19.64
C GLU A 212 4.04 -1.65 -19.81
N THR A 213 4.36 -2.34 -18.72
CA THR A 213 5.24 -3.52 -18.74
C THR A 213 4.62 -4.64 -19.58
N TYR A 214 3.31 -4.87 -19.47
CA TYR A 214 2.61 -5.86 -20.29
C TYR A 214 2.72 -5.53 -21.79
N TYR A 215 2.46 -4.29 -22.19
CA TYR A 215 2.57 -3.86 -23.59
C TYR A 215 4.02 -3.89 -24.09
N PHE A 216 4.98 -3.50 -23.27
CA PHE A 216 6.40 -3.60 -23.58
C PHE A 216 6.83 -5.04 -23.87
N VAL A 217 6.37 -6.00 -23.06
CA VAL A 217 6.66 -7.42 -23.26
C VAL A 217 5.89 -7.99 -24.47
N LYS A 218 4.63 -7.60 -24.66
CA LYS A 218 3.78 -8.10 -25.75
C LYS A 218 4.28 -7.65 -27.13
N TYR A 219 4.70 -6.39 -27.26
CA TYR A 219 5.19 -5.79 -28.51
C TYR A 219 6.71 -5.63 -28.53
N ALA A 220 7.42 -6.54 -27.86
CA ALA A 220 8.87 -6.44 -27.65
C ALA A 220 9.68 -6.35 -28.95
N ASP A 221 9.21 -6.96 -30.05
CA ASP A 221 9.91 -6.89 -31.35
C ASP A 221 9.71 -5.54 -32.04
N ASP A 222 8.56 -4.88 -31.86
CA ASP A 222 8.32 -3.54 -32.41
C ASP A 222 9.12 -2.49 -31.63
N TYR A 223 9.17 -2.63 -30.30
CA TYR A 223 10.05 -1.83 -29.45
C TYR A 223 11.54 -2.06 -29.75
N TYR A 224 11.94 -3.30 -30.07
CA TYR A 224 13.30 -3.60 -30.53
C TYR A 224 13.66 -2.84 -31.81
N LYS A 225 12.76 -2.82 -32.80
CA LYS A 225 12.96 -2.07 -34.06
C LYS A 225 13.03 -0.57 -33.84
N LEU A 226 12.23 -0.04 -32.91
CA LEU A 226 12.17 1.39 -32.60
C LEU A 226 13.44 1.87 -31.88
N PHE A 227 13.85 1.17 -30.82
CA PHE A 227 14.97 1.58 -29.96
C PHE A 227 16.34 1.09 -30.47
N LYS A 228 16.37 0.11 -31.38
CA LYS A 228 17.59 -0.53 -31.91
C LYS A 228 18.65 -0.88 -30.85
N PRO A 229 18.28 -1.51 -29.72
CA PRO A 229 19.25 -1.90 -28.70
C PRO A 229 20.10 -3.09 -29.19
N THR A 230 21.22 -3.38 -28.53
CA THR A 230 22.03 -4.55 -28.88
C THR A 230 21.27 -5.85 -28.61
N ASP A 231 21.37 -6.84 -29.51
CA ASP A 231 20.70 -8.14 -29.39
C ASP A 231 21.02 -8.84 -28.06
N GLU A 232 22.25 -8.71 -27.58
CA GLU A 232 22.69 -9.29 -26.32
C GLU A 232 22.01 -8.62 -25.11
N PHE A 233 21.79 -7.30 -25.16
CA PHE A 233 21.10 -6.56 -24.11
C PHE A 233 19.60 -6.89 -24.07
N TRP A 234 18.96 -6.99 -25.24
CA TRP A 234 17.52 -7.19 -25.35
C TRP A 234 17.09 -8.65 -25.12
N TYR A 235 17.73 -9.59 -25.80
CA TYR A 235 17.35 -11.01 -25.76
C TYR A 235 18.24 -11.85 -24.84
N GLY A 236 19.42 -11.36 -24.47
CA GLY A 236 20.43 -12.09 -23.70
C GLY A 236 21.34 -12.96 -24.58
N LYS A 237 22.57 -13.21 -24.10
CA LYS A 237 23.64 -13.98 -24.80
C LYS A 237 23.17 -15.20 -25.61
N ARG A 238 22.33 -16.06 -25.03
CA ARG A 238 21.90 -17.31 -25.70
C ARG A 238 20.98 -17.08 -26.89
N LYS A 239 20.02 -16.14 -26.79
CA LYS A 239 19.10 -15.84 -27.90
C LYS A 239 19.76 -14.95 -28.95
N ALA A 240 20.61 -14.01 -28.53
CA ALA A 240 21.42 -13.19 -29.44
C ALA A 240 22.31 -14.07 -30.34
N LYS A 241 23.01 -15.04 -29.77
CA LYS A 241 23.86 -15.98 -30.53
C LYS A 241 23.08 -16.83 -31.53
N LYS A 242 21.80 -17.14 -31.26
CA LYS A 242 20.93 -17.84 -32.22
C LYS A 242 20.49 -16.93 -33.36
N LYS A 243 20.22 -15.65 -33.08
CA LYS A 243 19.83 -14.65 -34.10
C LYS A 243 21.00 -14.20 -34.99
N SER A 244 22.22 -14.14 -34.46
CA SER A 244 23.41 -13.77 -35.24
C SER A 244 23.95 -14.91 -36.11
N ALA A 245 23.44 -16.13 -35.93
CA ALA A 245 23.84 -17.33 -36.67
C ALA A 245 22.81 -17.75 -37.74
N SER A 246 21.74 -16.97 -37.92
CA SER A 246 20.71 -17.10 -38.96
C SER A 246 20.81 -15.93 -39.93
#